data_AF-A0A257SU27-F1
#
_entry.id   AF-A0A257SU27-F1
#
_cell.length_a   1.000
_cell.length_b   1.000
_cell.length_c   1.000
_cell.angle_alpha   90.00
_cell.angle_beta   90.00
_cell.angle_gamma   90.00
#
_symmetry.space_group_name_H-M   'P 1'
#
loop_
_entity.id
_entity.type
_entity.pdbx_description
1 polymer ?
#
loop_
_entity_poly.entity_id
_entity_poly.type
_entity_poly.pdbx_seq_one_letter_code
_entity_poly.pdbx_strand_id
1 'polypeptide(L)'
;MTGTRYEDVVCWPEKNSVPGDPPDRRSEMARLVSQPFDFERWAYLARTDPQAFETERVAAVDAIIRRAPRERQPRLRGLQWQIDQVRRCTHNPVVACERIQRMMWDAVLRDGGLLETLRSLGDFAAGSAPRTTAPRRVATVLPFPRRDQA
;
A
#
# COMPACT_ATOMS: atom_id res chain seq x y z
N MET A 1 15.00 37.65 -18.18
CA MET A 1 14.96 36.29 -17.61
C MET A 1 13.98 36.29 -16.45
N THR A 2 12.70 36.09 -16.75
CA THR A 2 11.60 36.13 -15.77
C THR A 2 11.02 34.73 -15.66
N GLY A 3 11.01 34.21 -14.44
CA GLY A 3 10.60 32.84 -14.12
C GLY A 3 9.09 32.65 -14.27
N THR A 4 8.71 31.55 -14.90
CA THR A 4 7.34 31.06 -14.97
C THR A 4 6.95 30.55 -13.57
N ARG A 5 5.86 31.08 -13.00
CA ARG A 5 5.28 30.59 -11.74
C ARG A 5 4.72 29.19 -11.95
N TYR A 6 4.89 28.34 -10.95
CA TYR A 6 4.38 26.96 -10.92
C TYR A 6 2.83 26.88 -10.86
N GLU A 7 2.14 28.01 -10.74
CA GLU A 7 0.69 28.10 -10.62
C GLU A 7 -0.07 28.05 -11.97
N ASP A 8 0.63 28.17 -13.11
CA ASP A 8 -0.01 28.25 -14.43
C ASP A 8 -0.24 26.89 -15.12
N VAL A 9 0.14 25.75 -14.52
CA VAL A 9 0.12 24.43 -15.19
C VAL A 9 -1.06 23.53 -14.80
N VAL A 10 -1.95 23.96 -13.90
CA VAL A 10 -3.10 23.13 -13.48
C VAL A 10 -4.42 23.86 -13.70
N CYS A 11 -4.79 24.02 -14.97
CA CYS A 11 -6.16 24.32 -15.35
C CYS A 11 -6.90 22.98 -15.53
N TRP A 12 -7.45 22.43 -14.44
CA TRP A 12 -8.45 21.36 -14.56
C TRP A 12 -9.74 21.99 -15.12
N PRO A 13 -10.30 21.53 -16.26
CA PRO A 13 -11.50 22.13 -16.80
C PRO A 13 -12.70 21.69 -15.95
N GLU A 14 -13.21 22.61 -15.15
CA GLU A 14 -14.41 22.49 -14.30
C GLU A 14 -15.73 22.49 -15.11
N LYS A 15 -15.77 21.85 -16.28
CA LYS A 15 -16.94 21.90 -17.19
C LYS A 15 -17.28 20.56 -17.82
N ASN A 16 -17.53 19.54 -17.00
CA ASN A 16 -18.34 18.38 -17.40
C ASN A 16 -19.05 17.80 -16.17
N SER A 17 -20.01 18.55 -15.61
CA SER A 17 -21.00 17.96 -14.70
C SER A 17 -22.03 17.22 -15.54
N VAL A 18 -21.93 15.89 -15.58
CA VAL A 18 -22.96 15.00 -16.16
C VAL A 18 -24.04 14.76 -15.09
N PRO A 19 -25.35 14.98 -15.38
CA PRO A 19 -26.40 14.74 -14.40
C PRO A 19 -26.56 13.23 -14.17
N GLY A 20 -26.31 12.76 -12.95
CA GLY A 20 -26.46 11.35 -12.56
C GLY A 20 -25.18 10.66 -12.05
N ASP A 21 -24.09 11.40 -11.82
CA ASP A 21 -22.87 10.84 -11.25
C ASP A 21 -23.16 10.30 -9.82
N PRO A 22 -22.90 9.02 -9.50
CA PRO A 22 -23.01 8.50 -8.14
C PRO A 22 -22.13 9.34 -7.21
N PRO A 23 -22.47 9.44 -5.90
CA PRO A 23 -21.74 10.30 -4.97
C PRO A 23 -20.23 10.10 -5.15
N ASP A 24 -19.57 11.21 -5.47
CA ASP A 24 -18.17 11.29 -5.86
C ASP A 24 -17.31 10.37 -4.97
N ARG A 25 -16.75 9.31 -5.55
CA ARG A 25 -15.90 8.36 -4.82
C ARG A 25 -14.71 9.04 -4.18
N ARG A 26 -14.29 10.24 -4.64
CA ARG A 26 -13.25 11.04 -3.96
C ARG A 26 -13.75 11.61 -2.64
N SER A 27 -15.01 12.02 -2.54
CA SER A 27 -15.65 12.44 -1.30
C SER A 27 -15.79 11.28 -0.30
N GLU A 28 -16.00 10.06 -0.78
CA GLU A 28 -16.01 8.85 0.05
C GLU A 28 -14.59 8.45 0.50
N MET A 29 -13.60 8.52 -0.39
CA MET A 29 -12.18 8.32 -0.08
C MET A 29 -11.66 9.36 0.92
N ALA A 30 -12.05 10.63 0.79
CA ALA A 30 -11.68 11.69 1.72
C ALA A 30 -12.26 11.46 3.14
N ARG A 31 -13.49 10.94 3.25
CA ARG A 31 -14.11 10.58 4.53
C ARG A 31 -13.39 9.42 5.24
N LEU A 32 -12.84 8.46 4.49
CA LEU A 32 -12.05 7.36 5.05
C LEU A 32 -10.71 7.84 5.65
N VAL A 33 -10.20 8.99 5.19
CA VAL A 33 -8.92 9.60 5.62
C VAL A 33 -9.12 10.59 6.78
N SER A 34 -10.36 10.97 7.10
CA SER A 34 -10.69 12.15 7.94
C SER A 34 -11.16 11.86 9.37
N GLN A 35 -10.83 10.71 9.97
CA GLN A 35 -10.89 10.61 11.44
C GLN A 35 -9.56 11.13 11.99
N PRO A 36 -9.54 12.17 12.83
CA PRO A 36 -8.29 12.67 13.39
C PRO A 36 -7.66 11.57 14.24
N PHE A 37 -6.54 11.02 13.76
CA PHE A 37 -5.72 10.13 14.56
C PHE A 37 -5.08 10.95 15.68
N ASP A 38 -5.35 10.60 16.93
CA ASP A 38 -4.85 11.32 18.10
C ASP A 38 -3.37 10.96 18.34
N PHE A 39 -2.46 11.65 17.65
CA PHE A 39 -1.03 11.40 17.75
C PHE A 39 -0.47 11.59 19.17
N GLU A 40 -1.00 12.57 19.92
CA GLU A 40 -0.49 12.89 21.25
C GLU A 40 -0.78 11.78 22.26
N ARG A 41 -2.01 11.24 22.25
CA ARG A 41 -2.36 10.10 23.09
C ARG A 41 -1.48 8.89 22.82
N TRP A 42 -1.26 8.55 21.56
CA TRP A 42 -0.47 7.39 21.17
C TRP A 42 1.01 7.58 21.49
N ALA A 43 1.55 8.78 21.33
CA ALA A 43 2.91 9.12 21.71
C ALA A 43 3.12 9.07 23.24
N TYR A 44 2.16 9.58 24.01
CA TYR A 44 2.15 9.47 25.47
C TYR A 44 2.10 8.01 25.92
N LEU A 45 1.21 7.21 25.35
CA LEU A 45 1.06 5.78 25.67
C LEU A 45 2.34 5.01 25.36
N ALA A 46 2.97 5.24 24.20
CA ALA A 46 4.23 4.58 23.83
C ALA A 46 5.39 4.87 24.81
N ARG A 47 5.39 6.03 25.47
CA ARG A 47 6.41 6.43 26.45
C ARG A 47 6.14 5.87 27.85
N THR A 48 4.86 5.76 28.22
CA THR A 48 4.43 5.42 29.59
C THR A 48 4.12 3.95 29.77
N ASP A 49 3.49 3.31 28.78
CA ASP A 49 3.19 1.88 28.76
C ASP A 49 3.35 1.32 27.32
N PRO A 50 4.57 0.88 26.97
CA PRO A 50 4.85 0.30 25.66
C PRO A 50 4.02 -0.95 25.34
N GLN A 51 3.61 -1.71 26.35
CA GLN A 51 2.83 -2.94 26.16
C GLN A 51 1.36 -2.62 25.83
N ALA A 52 0.78 -1.65 26.53
CA ALA A 52 -0.56 -1.14 26.20
C ALA A 52 -0.57 -0.52 24.79
N PHE A 53 0.47 0.25 24.43
CA PHE A 53 0.62 0.78 23.07
C PHE A 53 0.59 -0.32 22.00
N GLU A 54 1.38 -1.39 22.16
CA GLU A 54 1.40 -2.47 21.17
C GLU A 54 0.07 -3.22 21.09
N THR A 55 -0.62 -3.38 22.22
CA THR A 55 -1.96 -3.98 22.27
C THR A 55 -2.97 -3.15 21.48
N GLU A 56 -2.99 -1.83 21.72
CA GLU A 56 -3.87 -0.92 20.99
C GLU A 56 -3.54 -0.83 19.51
N ARG A 57 -2.24 -0.81 19.16
CA ARG A 57 -1.77 -0.79 17.77
C ARG A 57 -2.31 -1.98 17.00
N VAL A 58 -2.17 -3.19 17.55
CA VAL A 58 -2.67 -4.42 16.92
C VAL A 58 -4.19 -4.34 16.74
N ALA A 59 -4.92 -3.91 17.77
CA ALA A 59 -6.38 -3.79 17.72
C ALA A 59 -6.86 -2.77 16.65
N ALA A 60 -6.18 -1.62 16.54
CA ALA A 60 -6.48 -0.60 15.56
C ALA A 60 -6.26 -1.10 14.12
N VAL A 61 -5.14 -1.79 13.88
CA VAL A 61 -4.85 -2.40 12.57
C VAL A 61 -5.87 -3.49 12.23
N ASP A 62 -6.19 -4.37 13.17
CA ASP A 62 -7.19 -5.42 12.97
C ASP A 62 -8.59 -4.86 12.68
N ALA A 63 -8.94 -3.71 13.25
CA ALA A 63 -10.18 -3.00 12.91
C ALA A 63 -10.19 -2.53 11.45
N ILE A 64 -9.06 -2.00 10.95
CA ILE A 64 -8.90 -1.59 9.54
C ILE A 64 -9.01 -2.80 8.62
N ILE A 65 -8.32 -3.89 8.94
CA ILE A 65 -8.34 -5.12 8.12
C ILE A 65 -9.76 -5.69 8.06
N ARG A 66 -10.48 -5.74 9.19
CA ARG A 66 -11.86 -6.26 9.23
C ARG A 66 -12.85 -5.43 8.41
N ARG A 67 -12.61 -4.13 8.24
CA ARG A 67 -13.44 -3.24 7.41
C ARG A 67 -13.21 -3.44 5.91
N ALA A 68 -12.09 -4.06 5.51
CA ALA A 68 -11.81 -4.35 4.11
C ALA A 68 -12.68 -5.51 3.56
N PRO A 69 -12.96 -5.55 2.25
CA PRO A 69 -13.63 -6.67 1.59
C PRO A 69 -12.99 -8.01 1.92
N ARG A 70 -13.81 -9.06 2.12
CA ARG A 70 -13.37 -10.37 2.64
C ARG A 70 -12.25 -10.99 1.80
N GLU A 71 -12.28 -10.79 0.49
CA GLU A 71 -11.30 -11.31 -0.46
C GLU A 71 -9.91 -10.68 -0.25
N ARG A 72 -9.86 -9.44 0.28
CA ARG A 72 -8.63 -8.69 0.52
C ARG A 72 -8.03 -8.95 1.91
N GLN A 73 -8.83 -9.42 2.87
CA GLN A 73 -8.39 -9.61 4.26
C GLN A 73 -7.18 -10.56 4.40
N PRO A 74 -7.11 -11.73 3.71
CA PRO A 74 -5.95 -12.61 3.82
C PRO A 74 -4.65 -11.94 3.37
N ARG A 75 -4.71 -11.18 2.27
CA ARG A 75 -3.56 -10.44 1.74
C ARG A 75 -3.12 -9.34 2.71
N LEU A 76 -4.07 -8.60 3.28
CA LEU A 76 -3.78 -7.54 4.26
C LEU A 76 -3.15 -8.10 5.54
N ARG A 77 -3.62 -9.24 6.04
CA ARG A 77 -3.00 -9.92 7.19
C ARG A 77 -1.59 -10.39 6.89
N GLY A 78 -1.35 -10.91 5.68
CA GLY A 78 0.00 -11.28 5.24
C GLY A 78 0.95 -10.07 5.20
N LEU A 79 0.49 -8.93 4.68
CA LEU A 79 1.26 -7.69 4.68
C LEU A 79 1.54 -7.19 6.11
N GLN A 80 0.52 -7.21 6.98
CA GLN A 80 0.69 -6.83 8.38
C GLN A 80 1.71 -7.71 9.09
N TRP A 81 1.67 -9.03 8.85
CA TRP A 81 2.68 -9.96 9.39
C TRP A 81 4.09 -9.59 8.92
N GLN A 82 4.28 -9.27 7.63
CA GLN A 82 5.59 -8.83 7.13
C GLN A 82 6.08 -7.55 7.82
N ILE A 83 5.20 -6.58 8.00
CA ILE A 83 5.50 -5.33 8.73
C ILE A 83 5.91 -5.63 10.17
N ASP A 84 5.16 -6.50 10.87
CA ASP A 84 5.48 -6.89 12.24
C ASP A 84 6.82 -7.64 12.33
N GLN A 85 7.16 -8.49 11.36
CA GLN A 85 8.47 -9.13 11.30
C GLN A 85 9.59 -8.11 11.10
N VAL A 86 9.42 -7.12 10.21
CA VAL A 86 10.41 -6.06 10.04
C VAL A 86 10.65 -5.35 11.35
N ARG A 87 9.59 -4.95 12.08
CA ARG A 87 9.71 -4.29 13.39
C ARG A 87 10.41 -5.16 14.42
N ARG A 88 10.11 -6.46 14.49
CA ARG A 88 10.71 -7.40 15.45
C ARG A 88 12.18 -7.70 15.17
N CYS A 89 12.56 -7.80 13.89
CA CYS A 89 13.93 -8.13 13.50
C CYS A 89 14.87 -6.91 13.52
N THR A 90 14.34 -5.69 13.55
CA THR A 90 15.14 -4.46 13.66
C THR A 90 15.27 -3.99 15.11
N HIS A 91 16.50 -3.79 15.56
CA HIS A 91 16.77 -3.24 16.89
C HIS A 91 16.51 -1.72 16.98
N ASN A 92 16.48 -1.02 15.84
CA ASN A 92 16.28 0.43 15.79
C ASN A 92 14.96 0.77 15.06
N PRO A 93 14.05 1.55 15.69
CA PRO A 93 12.74 1.88 15.13
C PRO A 93 12.82 2.76 13.87
N VAL A 94 13.85 3.60 13.74
CA VAL A 94 14.07 4.44 12.54
C VAL A 94 14.46 3.56 11.35
N VAL A 95 15.32 2.57 11.57
CA VAL A 95 15.68 1.58 10.54
C VAL A 95 14.48 0.72 10.16
N ALA A 96 13.62 0.37 11.12
CA ALA A 96 12.36 -0.30 10.85
C ALA A 96 11.47 0.53 9.91
N CYS A 97 11.35 1.83 10.18
CA CYS A 97 10.58 2.78 9.37
C CYS A 97 11.12 2.85 7.93
N GLU A 98 12.43 3.00 7.76
CA GLU A 98 13.08 3.02 6.44
C GLU A 98 12.78 1.73 5.66
N ARG A 99 12.88 0.56 6.30
CA ARG A 99 12.59 -0.73 5.66
C ARG A 99 11.13 -0.85 5.26
N ILE A 100 10.21 -0.43 6.12
CA ILE A 100 8.77 -0.42 5.81
C ILE A 100 8.48 0.53 4.65
N GLN A 101 9.08 1.73 4.62
CA GLN A 101 8.98 2.66 3.49
C GLN A 101 9.50 2.03 2.19
N ARG A 102 10.63 1.31 2.25
CA ARG A 102 11.17 0.59 1.09
C ARG A 102 10.21 -0.48 0.57
N MET A 103 9.59 -1.26 1.46
CA MET A 103 8.56 -2.24 1.08
C MET A 103 7.39 -1.59 0.31
N MET A 104 6.97 -0.38 0.71
CA MET A 104 5.91 0.35 -0.01
C MET A 104 6.37 0.75 -1.41
N TRP A 105 7.58 1.31 -1.54
CA TRP A 105 8.15 1.69 -2.83
C TRP A 105 8.38 0.47 -3.73
N ASP A 106 8.84 -0.65 -3.18
CA ASP A 106 9.02 -1.89 -3.91
C ASP A 106 7.70 -2.37 -4.51
N ALA A 107 6.58 -2.29 -3.77
CA ALA A 107 5.28 -2.66 -4.31
C ALA A 107 4.83 -1.78 -5.49
N VAL A 108 5.31 -0.54 -5.56
CA VAL A 108 4.99 0.41 -6.63
C VAL A 108 5.91 0.22 -7.84
N LEU A 109 7.22 0.10 -7.60
CA LEU A 109 8.27 0.22 -8.62
C LEU A 109 8.82 -1.12 -9.12
N ARG A 110 8.57 -2.24 -8.42
CA ARG A 110 9.08 -3.55 -8.85
C ARG A 110 8.50 -3.97 -10.20
N ASP A 111 9.19 -4.91 -10.84
CA ASP A 111 8.64 -5.67 -11.97
C ASP A 111 7.32 -6.35 -11.57
N GLY A 112 6.28 -6.15 -12.37
CA GLY A 112 4.90 -6.53 -12.11
C GLY A 112 4.19 -5.67 -11.04
N GLY A 113 4.78 -4.53 -10.66
CA GLY A 113 4.24 -3.60 -9.68
C GLY A 113 3.11 -2.72 -10.20
N LEU A 114 2.65 -1.79 -9.36
CA LEU A 114 1.56 -0.88 -9.69
C LEU A 114 1.85 -0.05 -10.94
N LEU A 115 3.06 0.51 -11.05
CA LEU A 115 3.41 1.42 -12.14
C LEU A 115 3.43 0.71 -13.51
N GLU A 116 3.89 -0.54 -13.56
CA GLU A 116 3.81 -1.36 -14.77
C GLU A 116 2.36 -1.73 -15.12
N THR A 117 1.56 -2.08 -14.11
CA THR A 117 0.13 -2.38 -14.29
C THR A 117 -0.63 -1.18 -14.87
N LEU A 118 -0.36 0.02 -14.36
CA LEU A 118 -0.96 1.26 -14.87
C LEU A 118 -0.52 1.58 -16.30
N ARG A 119 0.77 1.39 -16.61
CA ARG A 119 1.28 1.54 -17.99
C ARG A 119 0.62 0.56 -18.94
N SER A 120 0.52 -0.71 -18.55
CA SER A 120 -0.14 -1.74 -19.36
C SER A 120 -1.62 -1.41 -19.61
N LEU A 121 -2.32 -0.85 -18.62
CA LEU A 121 -3.70 -0.40 -18.78
C LEU A 121 -3.82 0.76 -19.79
N GLY A 122 -2.88 1.71 -19.74
CA GLY A 122 -2.81 2.84 -20.68
C GLY A 122 -2.48 2.38 -22.11
N ASP A 123 -1.53 1.45 -22.26
CA ASP A 123 -1.17 0.88 -23.56
C ASP A 123 -2.36 0.14 -24.18
N PHE A 124 -3.12 -0.62 -23.39
CA PHE A 124 -4.35 -1.28 -23.83
C PHE A 124 -5.40 -0.26 -24.28
N ALA A 125 -5.62 0.81 -23.51
CA ALA A 125 -6.56 1.86 -23.87
C ALA A 125 -6.15 2.63 -25.14
N ALA A 126 -4.85 2.75 -25.41
CA ALA A 126 -4.30 3.43 -26.58
C ALA A 126 -4.24 2.55 -27.84
N GLY A 127 -4.62 1.26 -27.76
CA GLY A 127 -4.47 0.31 -28.88
C GLY A 127 -3.02 -0.03 -29.23
N SER A 128 -2.09 0.31 -28.34
CA SER A 128 -0.67 -0.02 -28.48
C SER A 128 -0.47 -1.53 -28.33
N ALA A 129 0.41 -2.14 -29.13
CA ALA A 129 0.75 -3.55 -28.96
C ALA A 129 1.26 -3.79 -27.51
N PRO A 130 0.82 -4.86 -26.84
CA PRO A 130 1.23 -5.13 -25.47
C PRO A 130 2.75 -5.24 -25.42
N ARG A 131 3.39 -4.45 -24.56
CA ARG A 131 4.81 -4.60 -24.26
C ARG A 131 4.98 -5.96 -23.60
N THR A 132 5.55 -6.93 -24.32
CA THR A 132 5.84 -8.28 -23.81
C THR A 132 6.48 -8.20 -22.44
N THR A 133 5.71 -8.55 -21.41
CA THR A 133 6.21 -8.74 -20.06
C THR A 133 7.30 -9.81 -20.11
N ALA A 134 8.39 -9.59 -19.39
CA ALA A 134 9.54 -10.49 -19.31
C ALA A 134 9.11 -11.97 -19.25
N PRO A 135 9.86 -12.90 -19.88
CA PRO A 135 9.47 -14.29 -20.01
C PRO A 135 9.04 -14.88 -18.67
N ARG A 136 7.87 -15.53 -18.66
CA ARG A 136 7.30 -16.20 -17.49
C ARG A 136 8.38 -17.09 -16.88
N ARG A 137 8.96 -16.68 -15.75
CA ARG A 137 9.94 -17.49 -15.02
C ARG A 137 9.25 -18.77 -14.58
N VAL A 138 9.46 -19.84 -15.35
CA VAL A 138 9.06 -21.19 -14.99
C VAL A 138 9.97 -21.60 -13.83
N ALA A 139 9.39 -21.85 -12.66
CA ALA A 139 10.13 -22.34 -11.52
C ALA A 139 10.25 -23.87 -11.63
N THR A 140 11.44 -24.41 -11.40
CA THR A 140 11.65 -25.85 -11.25
C THR A 140 11.13 -26.26 -9.87
N VAL A 141 10.17 -27.18 -9.83
CA VAL A 141 9.68 -27.76 -8.57
C VAL A 141 10.77 -28.65 -8.00
N LEU A 142 11.33 -28.25 -6.86
CA LEU A 142 12.26 -29.11 -6.11
C LEU A 142 11.46 -30.18 -5.35
N PRO A 143 11.68 -31.48 -5.60
CA PRO A 143 11.05 -32.53 -4.82
C PRO A 143 11.62 -32.51 -3.40
N PHE A 144 10.76 -32.49 -2.39
CA PHE A 144 11.15 -32.68 -0.98
C PHE A 144 11.02 -34.16 -0.65
N PRO A 145 12.13 -34.92 -0.55
CA PRO A 145 12.05 -36.32 -0.16
C PRO A 145 11.53 -36.41 1.28
N ARG A 146 10.69 -37.43 1.49
CA ARG A 146 10.17 -37.80 2.80
C ARG A 146 11.34 -38.29 3.67
N ARG A 147 11.39 -37.86 4.93
CA ARG A 147 12.49 -38.13 5.90
C ARG A 147 12.76 -39.63 6.13
N ASP A 148 11.81 -40.46 5.74
CA ASP A 148 11.77 -41.91 5.76
C ASP A 148 12.58 -42.59 4.63
N GLN A 149 13.27 -41.82 3.78
CA GLN A 149 14.11 -42.33 2.67
C GLN A 149 15.58 -41.83 2.72
N ALA A 150 16.10 -41.52 3.92
CA ALA A 150 17.50 -41.12 4.12
C ALA A 150 18.25 -42.13 5.00
#